data_AF-A0A2S9FLX3-F1
#
_entry.id   AF-A0A2S9FLX3-F1
#
_cell.length_a   1.000
_cell.length_b   1.000
_cell.length_c   1.000
_cell.angle_alpha   90.00
_cell.angle_beta   90.00
_cell.angle_gamma   90.00
#
_symmetry.space_group_name_H-M   'P 1'
#
loop_
_entity.id
_entity.type
_entity.pdbx_description
1 polymer ?
#
loop_
_entity_poly.entity_id
_entity_poly.type
_entity_poly.pdbx_seq_one_letter_code
_entity_poly.pdbx_strand_id
1 'polypeptide(L)'
;GAKGESSPEFTAGGDLLFLAVRPTAEDDTPPQTLWCLPRAGGEAHEVAVLPGGVDGVVSAGGTTVIASSMLPSAAGVDEDETLRAVRKDNKVSAVLHAGYPVRYWDHDLGPAQEHLFSVGDAPPADLTPAPGDGLRDAHFDVSRDGTFIIT
;
A
#
# COMPACT_ATOMS: atom_id res chain seq x y z
N GLY A 1 -4.64 -1.65 -17.53
CA GLY A 1 -4.95 -0.26 -17.94
C GLY A 1 -3.82 0.33 -18.80
N ALA A 2 -3.81 1.65 -19.06
CA ALA A 2 -2.71 2.31 -19.81
C ALA A 2 -1.35 2.22 -19.09
N LYS A 3 -1.38 2.15 -17.76
CA LYS A 3 -0.32 1.56 -16.94
C LYS A 3 -0.75 0.11 -16.66
N GLY A 4 0.18 -0.85 -16.83
CA GLY A 4 -0.11 -2.28 -16.74
C GLY A 4 -0.69 -2.72 -15.39
N GLU A 5 -1.12 -3.97 -15.31
CA GLU A 5 -1.57 -4.62 -14.07
C GLU A 5 -0.44 -5.49 -13.53
N SER A 6 -0.31 -5.60 -12.21
CA SER A 6 0.81 -6.29 -11.56
C SER A 6 0.40 -7.04 -10.29
N SER A 7 1.34 -7.82 -9.74
CA SER A 7 1.22 -8.52 -8.45
C SER A 7 -0.06 -9.36 -8.32
N PRO A 8 -0.31 -10.32 -9.24
CA PRO A 8 -1.49 -11.17 -9.16
C PRO A 8 -1.41 -12.10 -7.94
N GLU A 9 -2.47 -12.15 -7.14
CA GLU A 9 -2.54 -12.95 -5.91
C GLU A 9 -3.94 -13.59 -5.78
N PHE A 10 -4.03 -14.89 -5.52
CA PHE A 10 -5.32 -15.55 -5.35
C PHE A 10 -5.74 -15.57 -3.88
N THR A 11 -6.99 -15.19 -3.60
CA THR A 11 -7.57 -15.41 -2.27
C THR A 11 -7.84 -16.90 -2.04
N ALA A 12 -7.99 -17.30 -0.78
CA ALA A 12 -8.45 -18.67 -0.44
C ALA A 12 -9.82 -19.02 -1.07
N GLY A 13 -10.64 -17.99 -1.37
CA GLY A 13 -11.91 -18.13 -2.08
C GLY A 13 -11.75 -18.39 -3.57
N GLY A 14 -10.58 -18.13 -4.16
CA GLY A 14 -10.27 -18.26 -5.58
C GLY A 14 -10.48 -16.97 -6.39
N ASP A 15 -10.79 -15.85 -5.74
CA ASP A 15 -10.86 -14.55 -6.40
C ASP A 15 -9.43 -14.05 -6.68
N LEU A 16 -9.24 -13.33 -7.80
CA LEU A 16 -7.93 -12.82 -8.21
C LEU A 16 -7.78 -11.37 -7.78
N LEU A 17 -6.86 -11.13 -6.85
CA LEU A 17 -6.37 -9.82 -6.49
C LEU A 17 -5.25 -9.40 -7.44
N PHE A 18 -5.18 -8.10 -7.73
CA PHE A 18 -4.08 -7.52 -8.51
C PHE A 18 -4.00 -6.02 -8.25
N LEU A 19 -2.84 -5.45 -8.54
CA LEU A 19 -2.59 -4.03 -8.42
C LEU A 19 -2.78 -3.34 -9.78
N ALA A 20 -3.43 -2.19 -9.78
CA ALA A 20 -3.62 -1.40 -10.98
C ALA A 20 -3.60 0.10 -10.68
N VAL A 21 -3.18 0.88 -11.68
CA VAL A 21 -3.35 2.34 -11.66
C VAL A 21 -4.48 2.69 -12.61
N ARG A 22 -5.58 3.22 -12.07
CA ARG A 22 -6.74 3.68 -12.85
C ARG A 22 -6.96 5.17 -12.61
N PRO A 23 -6.47 6.05 -13.50
CA PRO A 23 -6.61 7.50 -13.34
C PRO A 23 -8.07 7.95 -13.39
N THR A 24 -8.45 8.85 -12.50
CA THR A 24 -9.65 9.70 -12.66
C THR A 24 -9.26 11.04 -13.30
N ALA A 25 -10.26 11.84 -13.69
CA ALA A 25 -10.02 13.15 -14.32
C ALA A 25 -9.33 14.17 -13.39
N GLU A 26 -9.36 13.93 -12.07
CA GLU A 26 -8.82 14.82 -11.05
C GLU A 26 -7.40 14.41 -10.60
N ASP A 27 -6.90 13.26 -11.08
CA ASP A 27 -5.62 12.70 -10.65
C ASP A 27 -4.43 13.24 -11.45
N ASP A 28 -3.64 14.09 -10.80
CA ASP A 28 -2.33 14.54 -11.31
C ASP A 28 -1.28 13.39 -11.22
N THR A 29 -1.39 12.56 -10.18
CA THR A 29 -0.58 11.34 -10.02
C THR A 29 -1.43 10.28 -9.33
N PRO A 30 -2.16 9.45 -10.10
CA PRO A 30 -3.07 8.47 -9.52
C PRO A 30 -2.30 7.39 -8.77
N PRO A 31 -2.74 7.02 -7.54
CA PRO A 31 -2.11 5.96 -6.78
C PRO A 31 -2.32 4.59 -7.44
N GLN A 32 -1.44 3.65 -7.14
CA GLN A 32 -1.69 2.23 -7.40
C GLN A 32 -2.67 1.70 -6.34
N THR A 33 -3.71 1.00 -6.75
CA THR A 33 -4.77 0.52 -5.86
C THR A 33 -4.97 -0.99 -6.02
N LEU A 34 -5.61 -1.61 -5.01
CA LEU A 34 -5.92 -3.04 -5.01
C LEU A 34 -7.26 -3.30 -5.68
N TRP A 35 -7.29 -4.23 -6.63
CA TRP A 35 -8.48 -4.65 -7.36
C TRP A 35 -8.74 -6.14 -7.17
N CYS A 36 -10.01 -6.53 -7.28
CA CYS A 36 -10.46 -7.92 -7.26
C CYS A 36 -11.25 -8.25 -8.52
N LEU A 37 -10.84 -9.33 -9.19
CA LEU A 37 -11.64 -10.01 -10.21
C LEU A 37 -12.32 -11.24 -9.57
N PRO A 38 -13.66 -11.24 -9.44
CA PRO A 38 -14.37 -12.36 -8.82
C PRO A 38 -14.23 -13.66 -9.61
N ARG A 39 -14.02 -14.78 -8.91
CA ARG A 39 -13.91 -16.11 -9.55
C ARG A 39 -15.19 -16.52 -10.29
N ALA A 40 -16.34 -16.02 -9.84
CA ALA A 40 -17.64 -16.30 -10.43
C ALA A 40 -17.84 -15.60 -11.78
N GLY A 41 -16.86 -14.78 -12.21
CA GLY A 41 -16.96 -13.89 -13.35
C GLY A 41 -17.55 -12.54 -12.98
N GLY A 42 -17.52 -11.62 -13.93
CA GLY A 42 -17.93 -10.22 -13.75
C GLY A 42 -16.79 -9.25 -14.04
N GLU A 43 -17.01 -7.99 -13.69
CA GLU A 43 -15.99 -6.94 -13.82
C GLU A 43 -15.13 -6.84 -12.56
N ALA A 44 -13.87 -6.48 -12.75
CA ALA A 44 -12.99 -6.19 -11.63
C ALA A 44 -13.44 -4.92 -10.91
N HIS A 45 -13.48 -4.97 -9.57
CA HIS A 45 -13.83 -3.84 -8.71
C HIS A 45 -12.68 -3.48 -7.78
N GLU A 46 -12.65 -2.24 -7.34
CA GLU A 46 -11.65 -1.75 -6.40
C GLU A 46 -11.95 -2.26 -4.99
N VAL A 47 -10.91 -2.71 -4.29
CA VAL A 47 -11.00 -3.29 -2.94
C VAL A 47 -10.39 -2.35 -1.90
N ALA A 48 -9.24 -1.75 -2.21
CA ALA A 48 -8.56 -0.87 -1.27
C ALA A 48 -7.77 0.22 -2.00
N VAL A 49 -7.85 1.43 -1.46
CA VAL A 49 -7.10 2.62 -1.86
C VAL A 49 -6.42 3.16 -0.62
N LEU A 50 -5.12 3.44 -0.71
CA LEU A 50 -4.40 4.17 0.31
C LEU A 50 -3.70 5.39 -0.29
N PRO A 51 -3.54 6.50 0.46
CA PRO A 51 -2.91 7.72 -0.03
C PRO A 51 -1.46 7.51 -0.50
N GLY A 52 -0.76 6.54 0.09
CA GLY A 52 0.58 6.12 -0.32
C GLY A 52 0.66 5.25 -1.57
N GLY A 53 -0.48 4.77 -2.09
CA GLY A 53 -0.52 3.68 -3.05
C GLY A 53 -0.29 2.31 -2.40
N VAL A 54 -0.66 1.25 -3.11
CA VAL A 54 -0.45 -0.14 -2.69
C VAL A 54 0.67 -0.74 -3.51
N ASP A 55 1.74 -1.15 -2.84
CA ASP A 55 2.98 -1.63 -3.47
C ASP A 55 3.14 -3.16 -3.41
N GLY A 56 2.40 -3.82 -2.51
CA GLY A 56 2.42 -5.28 -2.35
C GLY A 56 1.11 -5.85 -1.84
N VAL A 57 0.85 -7.11 -2.15
CA VAL A 57 -0.32 -7.87 -1.68
C VAL A 57 0.04 -9.33 -1.47
N VAL A 58 -0.43 -9.92 -0.37
CA VAL A 58 -0.36 -11.36 -0.07
C VAL A 58 -1.68 -11.80 0.54
N SER A 59 -2.20 -12.96 0.16
CA SER A 59 -3.45 -13.51 0.69
C SER A 59 -3.28 -14.97 1.14
N ALA A 60 -3.57 -15.23 2.41
CA ALA A 60 -3.51 -16.59 2.97
C ALA A 60 -4.51 -16.76 4.11
N GLY A 61 -5.07 -17.97 4.27
CA GLY A 61 -5.98 -18.29 5.38
C GLY A 61 -7.29 -17.48 5.42
N GLY A 62 -7.64 -16.76 4.35
CA GLY A 62 -8.76 -15.82 4.33
C GLY A 62 -8.39 -14.39 4.76
N THR A 63 -7.13 -14.17 5.14
CA THR A 63 -6.57 -12.84 5.42
C THR A 63 -5.86 -12.32 4.18
N THR A 64 -6.13 -11.07 3.82
CA THR A 64 -5.36 -10.34 2.80
C THR A 64 -4.59 -9.22 3.48
N VAL A 65 -3.29 -9.14 3.20
CA VAL A 65 -2.40 -8.10 3.72
C VAL A 65 -1.82 -7.34 2.53
N ILE A 66 -1.77 -6.02 2.65
CA ILE A 66 -1.17 -5.12 1.67
C ILE A 66 -0.05 -4.29 2.27
N ALA A 67 0.92 -3.91 1.44
CA ALA A 67 1.95 -2.95 1.78
C ALA A 67 1.59 -1.57 1.18
N SER A 68 1.68 -0.53 1.99
CA SER A 68 1.48 0.86 1.58
C SER A 68 2.36 1.80 2.38
N SER A 69 2.86 2.85 1.71
CA SER A 69 3.66 3.88 2.36
C SER A 69 2.82 4.90 3.16
N MET A 70 3.27 5.27 4.36
CA MET A 70 2.65 6.31 5.19
C MET A 70 3.69 7.33 5.65
N LEU A 71 3.30 8.61 5.81
CA LEU A 71 4.17 9.61 6.39
C LEU A 71 4.39 9.33 7.89
N PRO A 72 5.62 9.48 8.42
CA PRO A 72 5.94 9.10 9.81
C PRO A 72 5.18 9.87 10.89
N SER A 73 4.61 11.03 10.55
CA SER A 73 3.83 11.86 11.46
C SER A 73 2.33 11.58 11.42
N ALA A 74 1.87 10.72 10.52
CA ALA A 74 0.47 10.32 10.47
C ALA A 74 0.17 9.27 11.55
N ALA A 75 -0.96 9.38 12.23
CA ALA A 75 -1.45 8.35 13.15
C ALA A 75 -2.41 7.35 12.48
N GLY A 76 -2.66 7.49 11.17
CA GLY A 76 -3.48 6.61 10.38
C GLY A 76 -3.72 7.15 8.97
N VAL A 77 -4.50 6.41 8.17
CA VAL A 77 -4.71 6.65 6.73
C VAL A 77 -5.29 8.05 6.45
N ASP A 78 -6.31 8.50 7.19
CA ASP A 78 -6.94 9.80 6.98
C ASP A 78 -5.97 10.97 7.26
N GLU A 79 -5.11 10.83 8.28
CA GLU A 79 -4.11 11.84 8.60
C GLU A 79 -2.97 11.84 7.59
N ASP A 80 -2.60 10.67 7.04
CA ASP A 80 -1.64 10.57 5.95
C ASP A 80 -2.13 11.31 4.69
N GLU A 81 -3.40 11.14 4.32
CA GLU A 81 -4.02 11.88 3.21
C GLU A 81 -3.92 13.39 3.46
N THR A 82 -4.32 13.83 4.66
CA THR A 82 -4.28 15.24 5.05
C THR A 82 -2.86 15.81 4.99
N LEU A 83 -1.87 15.10 5.52
CA LEU A 83 -0.47 15.53 5.53
C LEU A 83 0.13 15.57 4.12
N ARG A 84 -0.18 14.60 3.27
CA ARG A 84 0.23 14.61 1.85
C ARG A 84 -0.37 15.80 1.10
N ALA A 85 -1.65 16.10 1.32
CA ALA A 85 -2.32 17.26 0.75
C ALA A 85 -1.65 18.58 1.20
N VAL A 86 -1.44 18.76 2.52
CA VAL A 86 -0.76 19.93 3.09
C VAL A 86 0.65 20.11 2.51
N ARG A 87 1.42 19.01 2.36
CA ARG A 87 2.75 19.07 1.73
C ARG A 87 2.66 19.48 0.25
N LYS A 88 1.71 18.93 -0.51
CA LYS A 88 1.49 19.26 -1.92
C LYS A 88 1.09 20.72 -2.13
N ASP A 89 0.19 21.22 -1.30
CA ASP A 89 -0.33 22.59 -1.38
C ASP A 89 0.75 23.62 -1.04
N ASN A 90 1.55 23.34 0.00
CA ASN A 90 2.66 24.18 0.42
C ASN A 90 3.96 23.94 -0.38
N LYS A 91 3.93 23.09 -1.41
CA LYS A 91 5.10 22.74 -2.25
C LYS A 91 6.30 22.25 -1.45
N VAL A 92 6.05 21.51 -0.37
CA VAL A 92 7.08 20.98 0.51
C VAL A 92 7.66 19.71 -0.08
N SER A 93 8.82 19.85 -0.74
CA SER A 93 9.64 18.72 -1.20
C SER A 93 10.81 18.39 -0.26
N ALA A 94 11.09 19.23 0.73
CA ALA A 94 12.16 19.00 1.68
C ALA A 94 11.94 17.71 2.50
N VAL A 95 13.04 16.99 2.73
CA VAL A 95 13.13 15.77 3.54
C VAL A 95 14.17 16.00 4.63
N LEU A 96 13.79 15.73 5.88
CA LEU A 96 14.72 15.73 7.01
C LEU A 96 15.31 14.34 7.16
N HIS A 97 16.63 14.21 6.95
CA HIS A 97 17.34 12.97 7.18
C HIS A 97 17.91 12.93 8.60
N ALA A 98 17.24 12.18 9.48
CA ALA A 98 17.66 11.99 10.88
C ALA A 98 18.35 10.63 11.13
N GLY A 99 18.45 9.77 10.10
CA GLY A 99 19.01 8.44 10.16
C GLY A 99 19.47 7.93 8.79
N TYR A 100 20.09 6.76 8.75
CA TYR A 100 20.51 6.06 7.53
C TYR A 100 19.63 4.82 7.31
N PRO A 101 19.28 4.44 6.06
CA PRO A 101 19.72 5.01 4.77
C PRO A 101 18.91 6.22 4.31
N VAL A 102 19.56 7.12 3.56
CA VAL A 102 18.94 8.34 2.98
C VAL A 102 18.73 8.26 1.46
N ARG A 103 19.38 7.30 0.79
CA ARG A 103 19.36 7.09 -0.66
C ARG A 103 19.38 5.61 -0.99
N TYR A 104 18.73 5.25 -2.09
CA TYR A 104 18.84 3.94 -2.71
C TYR A 104 19.21 4.15 -4.19
N TRP A 105 20.42 3.72 -4.56
CA TRP A 105 20.96 3.90 -5.91
C TRP A 105 20.91 5.38 -6.35
N ASP A 106 20.16 5.68 -7.40
CA ASP A 106 20.08 6.97 -8.07
C ASP A 106 18.99 7.89 -7.50
N HIS A 107 18.24 7.47 -6.47
CA HIS A 107 17.18 8.29 -5.87
C HIS A 107 17.31 8.48 -4.35
N ASP A 108 16.75 9.59 -3.86
CA ASP A 108 16.59 9.84 -2.43
C ASP A 108 15.45 9.01 -1.87
N LEU A 109 15.67 8.44 -0.70
CA LEU A 109 14.61 7.80 0.05
C LEU A 109 13.72 8.90 0.63
N GLY A 110 12.45 8.87 0.27
CA GLY A 110 11.45 9.79 0.79
C GLY A 110 11.25 9.62 2.30
N PRO A 111 10.50 10.53 2.94
CA PRO A 111 10.23 10.44 4.37
C PRO A 111 9.26 9.31 4.73
N ALA A 112 8.53 8.77 3.76
CA ALA A 112 7.50 7.76 4.01
C ALA A 112 8.12 6.42 4.47
N GLN A 113 7.38 5.74 5.32
CA GLN A 113 7.70 4.42 5.86
C GLN A 113 6.70 3.41 5.29
N GLU A 114 7.18 2.20 5.03
CA GLU A 114 6.32 1.11 4.54
C GLU A 114 5.54 0.52 5.72
N HIS A 115 4.22 0.38 5.59
CA HIS A 115 3.34 -0.22 6.59
C HIS A 115 2.60 -1.40 5.97
N LEU A 116 2.23 -2.39 6.79
CA LEU A 116 1.38 -3.50 6.40
C LEU A 116 -0.04 -3.29 6.93
N PHE A 117 -1.03 -3.44 6.07
CA PHE A 117 -2.45 -3.29 6.42
C PHE A 117 -3.22 -4.57 6.13
N SER A 118 -4.11 -4.97 7.03
CA SER A 118 -5.11 -6.01 6.71
C SER A 118 -6.27 -5.43 5.93
N VAL A 119 -6.73 -6.14 4.89
CA VAL A 119 -7.87 -5.78 4.04
C VAL A 119 -9.05 -6.72 4.33
N GLY A 120 -10.25 -6.16 4.51
CA GLY A 120 -11.49 -6.90 4.77
C GLY A 120 -12.73 -5.99 4.67
N ASP A 121 -13.81 -6.33 5.35
CA ASP A 121 -15.08 -5.56 5.34
C ASP A 121 -15.02 -4.25 6.15
N ALA A 122 -13.93 -4.03 6.88
CA ALA A 122 -13.65 -2.82 7.64
C ALA A 122 -12.58 -1.97 6.93
N PRO A 123 -12.42 -0.69 7.29
CA PRO A 123 -11.29 0.11 6.81
C PRO A 123 -9.96 -0.62 7.04
N PRO A 124 -8.96 -0.46 6.15
CA PRO A 124 -7.66 -1.09 6.32
C PRO A 124 -7.07 -0.80 7.70
N ALA A 125 -6.73 -1.87 8.43
CA ALA A 125 -6.15 -1.74 9.77
C ALA A 125 -4.63 -1.89 9.69
N ASP A 126 -3.90 -0.92 10.25
CA ASP A 126 -2.43 -0.93 10.30
C ASP A 126 -1.95 -2.00 11.28
N LEU A 127 -1.17 -2.95 10.77
CA LEU A 127 -0.58 -4.06 11.52
C LEU A 127 0.82 -3.71 12.04
N THR A 128 1.40 -2.61 11.57
CA THR A 128 2.77 -2.18 11.84
C THR A 128 2.82 -0.67 12.13
N PRO A 129 2.20 -0.17 13.21
CA PRO A 129 2.03 1.27 13.46
C PRO A 129 3.33 2.05 13.70
N ALA A 130 4.45 1.36 13.93
CA ALA A 130 5.76 1.98 14.10
C ALA A 130 6.84 1.12 13.40
N PRO A 131 6.81 1.00 12.07
CA PRO A 131 7.68 0.08 11.34
C PRO A 131 9.12 0.61 11.24
N GLY A 132 9.31 1.92 11.43
CA GLY A 132 10.59 2.57 11.21
C GLY A 132 11.05 2.33 9.77
N ASP A 133 12.33 1.99 9.60
CA ASP A 133 12.88 1.60 8.30
C ASP A 133 12.89 0.07 8.08
N GLY A 134 12.34 -0.72 9.01
CA GLY A 134 12.49 -2.18 9.01
C GLY A 134 11.77 -2.91 7.88
N LEU A 135 10.75 -2.27 7.30
CA LEU A 135 9.96 -2.82 6.19
C LEU A 135 10.36 -2.26 4.83
N ARG A 136 11.37 -1.37 4.78
CA ARG A 136 11.82 -0.80 3.51
C ARG A 136 12.40 -1.90 2.63
N ASP A 137 11.87 -2.03 1.41
CA ASP A 137 12.24 -3.07 0.45
C ASP A 137 12.12 -4.50 1.00
N ALA A 138 11.35 -4.70 2.08
CA ALA A 138 11.13 -6.00 2.68
C ALA A 138 10.09 -6.79 1.88
N HIS A 139 10.37 -8.07 1.68
CA HIS A 139 9.34 -9.01 1.26
C HIS A 139 8.61 -9.52 2.50
N PHE A 140 7.29 -9.64 2.42
CA PHE A 140 6.51 -10.24 3.48
C PHE A 140 5.70 -11.43 2.96
N ASP A 141 5.36 -12.34 3.86
CA ASP A 141 4.48 -13.47 3.59
C ASP A 141 3.52 -13.69 4.76
N VAL A 142 2.35 -14.24 4.48
CA VAL A 142 1.32 -14.52 5.46
C VAL A 142 1.27 -16.04 5.69
N SER A 143 1.32 -16.43 6.96
CA SER A 143 1.11 -17.83 7.36
C SER A 143 -0.12 -18.45 6.70
N ARG A 144 -0.06 -19.76 6.43
CA ARG A 144 -1.12 -20.48 5.71
C ARG A 144 -2.51 -20.33 6.35
N ASP A 145 -2.57 -20.18 7.67
CA ASP A 145 -3.80 -19.98 8.44
C ASP A 145 -4.20 -18.51 8.61
N GLY A 146 -3.41 -17.56 8.07
CA GLY A 146 -3.72 -16.14 8.06
C GLY A 146 -3.46 -15.44 9.39
N THR A 147 -2.75 -16.08 10.33
CA THR A 147 -2.67 -15.61 11.73
C THR A 147 -1.43 -14.79 12.07
N PHE A 148 -0.34 -14.93 11.31
CA PHE A 148 0.88 -14.14 11.46
C PHE A 148 1.56 -13.84 10.12
N ILE A 149 2.44 -12.83 10.16
CA ILE A 149 3.24 -12.33 9.04
C ILE A 149 4.72 -12.58 9.32
N ILE A 150 5.47 -12.91 8.28
CA ILE A 150 6.94 -12.94 8.29
C ILE A 150 7.44 -11.85 7.33
N THR A 151 8.53 -11.16 7.71
CA THR A 151 9.20 -10.09 6.96
C THR A 151 10.71 -10.33 6.93
#